data_AF-A0A2E0BAR4-F1
#
_entry.id   AF-A0A2E0BAR4-F1
#
_cell.length_a   1.000
_cell.length_b   1.000
_cell.length_c   1.000
_cell.angle_alpha   90.00
_cell.angle_beta   90.00
_cell.angle_gamma   90.00
#
_symmetry.space_group_name_H-M   'P 1'
#
loop_
_entity.id
_entity.type
_entity.pdbx_description
1 polymer ?
#
loop_
_entity_poly.entity_id
_entity_poly.type
_entity_poly.pdbx_seq_one_letter_code
_entity_poly.pdbx_strand_id
1 'polypeptide(L)' 'MKIKEKLIPKFLRKYVYYYKEHGFKKTVKKFGWKLFAIIFLYYLIRDSILYIIIPYFVLKGIF' A
#
# COMPACT_ATOMS: atom_id res chain seq x y z
N MET A 1 -9.75 17.94 10.73
CA MET A 1 -8.98 16.99 9.90
C MET A 1 -9.45 15.58 10.23
N LYS A 2 -10.02 14.83 9.28
CA LYS A 2 -10.62 13.51 9.57
C LYS A 2 -9.47 12.52 9.88
N ILE A 3 -9.57 11.68 10.90
CA ILE A 3 -8.55 10.71 11.35
C ILE A 3 -7.91 9.93 10.19
N LYS A 4 -8.70 9.66 9.14
CA LYS A 4 -8.31 9.01 7.88
C LYS A 4 -7.12 9.69 7.17
N GLU A 5 -6.93 10.99 7.35
CA GLU A 5 -5.85 11.76 6.72
C GLU A 5 -4.52 11.60 7.46
N LYS A 6 -4.55 11.29 8.77
CA LYS A 6 -3.35 11.06 9.58
C LYS A 6 -2.67 9.73 9.26
N LEU A 7 -3.45 8.74 8.80
CA LEU A 7 -2.96 7.40 8.45
C LEU A 7 -2.30 7.33 7.07
N ILE A 8 -2.59 8.29 6.17
CA ILE A 8 -2.05 8.28 4.80
C ILE A 8 -0.71 9.03 4.77
N PRO A 9 0.39 8.38 4.36
CA PRO A 9 1.68 9.02 4.18
C PRO A 9 1.61 10.20 3.21
N LYS A 10 2.40 11.26 3.47
CA LYS A 10 2.39 12.50 2.66
C LYS A 10 2.56 12.22 1.16
N PHE A 11 3.40 11.26 0.79
CA PHE A 11 3.64 10.91 -0.61
C PHE A 11 2.45 10.19 -1.29
N LEU A 12 1.63 9.47 -0.53
CA LEU A 12 0.46 8.73 -1.03
C LEU A 12 -0.79 9.59 -1.14
N ARG A 13 -0.89 10.67 -0.36
CA ARG A 13 -2.06 11.56 -0.33
C ARG A 13 -2.49 12.00 -1.74
N LYS A 14 -1.54 12.42 -2.59
CA LYS A 14 -1.86 12.87 -3.96
C LYS A 14 -2.53 11.79 -4.82
N TYR A 15 -2.15 10.53 -4.64
CA TYR A 15 -2.74 9.40 -5.37
C TYR A 15 -4.13 9.08 -4.81
N VAL A 16 -4.27 9.06 -3.48
CA VAL A 16 -5.53 8.73 -2.81
C VAL A 16 -6.61 9.78 -3.05
N TYR A 17 -6.27 11.08 -2.95
CA TYR A 17 -7.23 12.14 -3.22
C TYR A 17 -7.67 12.15 -4.68
N TYR A 18 -6.73 12.04 -5.62
CA TYR A 18 -7.05 11.97 -7.04
C TYR A 18 -7.90 10.73 -7.41
N TYR A 19 -7.62 9.59 -6.77
CA TYR A 19 -8.42 8.38 -6.92
C TYR A 19 -9.86 8.57 -6.44
N LYS A 20 -10.05 9.20 -5.27
CA LYS A 20 -11.38 9.48 -4.73
C LYS A 20 -12.19 10.42 -5.62
N GLU A 21 -11.52 11.36 -6.29
CA GLU A 21 -12.18 12.40 -7.08
C GLU A 21 -12.46 11.96 -8.53
N HIS A 22 -11.57 11.16 -9.13
CA HIS A 22 -11.64 10.84 -10.56
C HIS A 22 -11.77 9.34 -10.87
N GLY A 23 -11.70 8.48 -9.85
CA GLY A 23 -11.80 7.04 -9.98
C GLY A 23 -10.55 6.35 -10.53
N PHE A 24 -10.61 5.02 -10.58
CA PHE A 24 -9.45 4.17 -10.91
C PHE A 24 -8.89 4.45 -12.31
N LYS A 25 -9.75 4.45 -13.34
CA LYS A 25 -9.33 4.57 -14.75
C LYS A 25 -8.54 5.86 -15.02
N LYS A 26 -9.00 7.00 -14.49
CA LYS A 26 -8.30 8.28 -14.64
C LYS A 26 -7.02 8.33 -13.80
N THR A 27 -7.00 7.70 -12.63
CA THR A 27 -5.82 7.61 -11.76
C THR A 27 -4.69 6.83 -12.42
N VAL A 28 -5.00 5.67 -13.00
CA VAL A 28 -4.04 4.88 -13.78
C VAL A 28 -3.54 5.70 -14.97
N LYS A 29 -4.42 6.41 -15.69
CA LYS A 29 -4.00 7.26 -16.82
C LYS A 29 -3.08 8.41 -16.40
N LYS A 30 -3.32 9.03 -15.24
CA LYS A 30 -2.52 10.17 -14.74
C LYS A 30 -1.18 9.78 -14.13
N PHE A 31 -1.17 8.72 -13.31
CA PHE A 31 0.02 8.32 -12.56
C PHE A 31 0.78 7.16 -13.21
N GLY A 32 0.13 6.41 -14.11
CA GLY A 32 0.73 5.37 -14.93
C GLY A 32 1.51 4.35 -14.11
N TRP A 33 2.71 4.04 -14.61
CA TRP A 33 3.62 3.06 -14.03
C TRP A 33 3.99 3.34 -12.56
N LYS A 34 3.96 4.60 -12.11
CA LYS A 34 4.24 4.93 -10.70
C LYS A 34 3.19 4.35 -9.75
N LEU A 35 1.92 4.33 -10.17
CA LEU A 35 0.86 3.71 -9.35
C LEU A 35 1.07 2.19 -9.27
N PHE A 36 1.45 1.57 -10.38
CA PHE A 36 1.78 0.16 -10.42
C PHE A 36 2.96 -0.17 -9.50
N ALA A 37 4.06 0.60 -9.57
CA ALA A 37 5.22 0.42 -8.70
C ALA A 37 4.87 0.53 -7.20
N ILE A 38 4.01 1.47 -6.82
CA ILE A 38 3.54 1.62 -5.43
C ILE A 38 2.76 0.38 -4.98
N ILE A 39 1.82 -0.10 -5.80
CA ILE A 39 1.03 -1.29 -5.49
C ILE A 39 1.94 -2.51 -5.43
N PHE A 40 2.80 -2.69 -6.44
CA PHE A 40 3.76 -3.78 -6.51
C PHE A 40 4.65 -3.82 -5.27
N LEU A 41 5.23 -2.68 -4.88
CA LEU A 41 6.09 -2.60 -3.69
C LEU A 41 5.33 -2.90 -2.41
N TYR A 42 4.07 -2.44 -2.29
CA TYR A 42 3.21 -2.77 -1.15
C TYR A 42 2.99 -4.29 -1.03
N TYR A 43 2.66 -4.95 -2.15
CA TYR A 43 2.48 -6.41 -2.16
C TYR A 43 3.80 -7.13 -1.86
N LEU A 44 4.90 -6.70 -2.47
CA LEU A 44 6.22 -7.29 -2.24
C LEU A 44 6.63 -7.23 -0.76
N ILE A 45 6.50 -6.06 -0.13
CA ILE A 45 6.80 -5.90 1.31
C ILE A 45 5.88 -6.78 2.14
N ARG A 46 4.58 -6.78 1.86
CA ARG A 46 3.59 -7.57 2.60
C ARG A 46 3.88 -9.07 2.52
N ASP A 47 4.09 -9.60 1.32
CA ASP A 47 4.39 -11.02 1.12
C ASP A 47 5.73 -11.37 1.77
N SER A 48 6.79 -10.59 1.56
CA SER A 48 8.08 -10.83 2.21
C SER A 48 7.97 -10.81 3.74
N ILE A 49 7.28 -9.83 4.31
CA ILE A 49 7.06 -9.76 5.77
C ILE A 49 6.28 -10.99 6.24
N LEU A 50 5.22 -11.39 5.55
CA LEU A 50 4.40 -12.55 5.92
C LEU A 50 5.24 -13.83 5.97
N TYR A 51 6.06 -14.05 4.94
CA TYR A 51 6.95 -15.23 4.86
C TYR A 51 8.13 -15.17 5.83
N ILE A 52 8.45 -14.01 6.41
CA ILE A 52 9.46 -13.91 7.47
C ILE A 52 8.81 -14.10 8.84
N ILE A 53 7.66 -13.47 9.06
CA ILE A 53 6.96 -13.45 10.34
C ILE A 53 6.37 -14.83 10.67
N ILE A 54 5.75 -15.51 9.71
CA ILE A 54 5.12 -16.82 9.95
C ILE A 54 6.17 -17.85 10.42
N PRO A 55 7.28 -18.11 9.70
CA PRO A 55 8.28 -19.08 10.16
C PRO A 55 8.93 -18.66 11.48
N TYR A 56 9.14 -17.35 11.69
CA TYR A 56 9.67 -16.86 12.95
C TYR A 56 8.75 -17.21 14.13
N PHE A 57 7.44 -17.04 13.99
CA PHE A 57 6.48 -17.42 15.03
C PHE A 57 6.39 -18.93 15.25
N VAL A 58 6.48 -19.72 14.17
CA VAL A 58 6.53 -21.20 14.24
C VAL A 58 7.77 -21.65 15.01
N LEU A 59 8.96 -21.12 14.70
CA LEU A 59 10.21 -21.45 15.41
C LEU A 59 10.16 -21.06 16.89
N LYS A 60 9.38 -20.03 17.24
CA LYS A 60 9.21 -19.56 18.62
C LYS A 60 8.13 -20.32 19.40
N GLY A 61 7.42 -21.26 18.77
CA GLY A 61 6.35 -22.06 19.39
C GLY A 61 5.11 -21.23 19.78
N ILE A 62 4.90 -20.08 19.12
CA ILE A 62 3.72 -19.22 19.36
C ILE A 62 2.51 -19.71 18.53
N PHE A 63 2.76 -20.59 17.54
CA PHE A 63 1.77 -21.18 16.64
C PHE A 63 1.77 -22.71 16.77
#